data_AF-A0A6A6N3T2-F1
#
_entry.id   AF-A0A6A6N3T2-F1
#
_cell.length_a   1.000
_cell.length_b   1.000
_cell.length_c   1.000
_cell.angle_alpha   90.00
_cell.angle_beta   90.00
_cell.angle_gamma   90.00
#
_symmetry.space_group_name_H-M   'P 1'
#
loop_
_entity.id
_entity.type
_entity.pdbx_description
1 polymer ?
#
loop_
_entity_poly.entity_id
_entity_poly.type
_entity_poly.pdbx_seq_one_letter_code
_entity_poly.pdbx_strand_id
1 'polypeptide(L)'
;MMEKQINIDVDQVLASSIRRKLVQNSPVSAGCCIFRVPNTLRKHNEQLFEPTFISIGPYHRDIQKFQFTEKIKLWYLDCLIARAPTPETSLECFIKSIRANVKSCLECYGEEVLKLTNDEFVEIMVIDGCFIIEFFRRNANIVPKSMDDPLFKMPWVRKVLVTDFLLLENQLPWFVLECLFNLTETSHDEERRPLSQLAYDYFHWNAFKTEMIEVNQRLQNKHLLDLLRNIILRGSEDPQEKDNAESFFRNLIAYEQCDRSLNDGVIAYAAFLDNLINSSEDLDLVSTPKGNYNLLLEHGGRVCFLQQALQ
;
A
#
# COMPACT_ATOMS: atom_id res chain seq x y z
N MET A 1 -54.62 -29.63 -36.43
CA MET A 1 -53.32 -29.32 -35.79
C MET A 1 -53.38 -27.89 -35.31
N MET A 2 -53.46 -27.66 -33.99
CA MET A 2 -53.41 -26.31 -33.41
C MET A 2 -51.95 -25.97 -33.12
N GLU A 3 -51.41 -24.98 -33.82
CA GLU A 3 -50.16 -24.33 -33.45
C GLU A 3 -50.40 -23.53 -32.17
N LYS A 4 -49.85 -23.99 -31.04
CA LYS A 4 -49.76 -23.21 -29.81
C LYS A 4 -48.69 -22.15 -30.03
N GLN A 5 -49.10 -20.92 -30.30
CA GLN A 5 -48.22 -19.75 -30.23
C GLN A 5 -47.76 -19.62 -28.76
N ILE A 6 -46.49 -19.92 -28.49
CA ILE A 6 -45.87 -19.67 -27.19
C ILE A 6 -45.73 -18.15 -27.08
N ASN A 7 -46.66 -17.51 -26.40
CA ASN A 7 -46.55 -16.10 -26.05
C ASN A 7 -45.51 -15.99 -24.93
N ILE A 8 -44.25 -15.82 -25.31
CA ILE A 8 -43.16 -15.60 -24.36
C ILE A 8 -43.40 -14.23 -23.73
N ASP A 9 -43.78 -14.26 -22.46
CA ASP A 9 -43.93 -13.05 -21.65
C ASP A 9 -42.55 -12.38 -21.54
N VAL A 10 -42.39 -11.27 -22.28
CA VAL A 10 -41.14 -10.51 -22.38
C VAL A 10 -40.67 -10.04 -21.00
N ASP A 11 -41.61 -9.74 -20.10
CA ASP A 11 -41.30 -9.31 -18.73
C ASP A 11 -40.76 -10.47 -17.89
N GLN A 12 -41.25 -11.70 -18.10
CA GLN A 12 -40.69 -12.90 -17.44
C GLN A 12 -39.27 -13.21 -17.92
N VAL A 13 -38.99 -13.03 -19.21
CA VAL A 13 -37.64 -13.20 -19.77
C VAL A 13 -36.68 -12.16 -19.19
N LEU A 14 -37.11 -10.90 -19.15
CA LEU A 14 -36.32 -9.82 -18.55
C LEU A 14 -36.08 -10.06 -17.06
N ALA A 15 -37.11 -10.44 -16.29
CA ALA A 15 -36.99 -10.76 -14.88
C ALA A 15 -36.04 -11.93 -14.62
N SER A 16 -36.07 -12.98 -15.44
CA SER A 16 -35.16 -14.12 -15.34
C SER A 16 -33.71 -13.72 -15.66
N SER A 17 -33.52 -12.86 -16.66
CA SER A 17 -32.22 -12.29 -16.98
C SER A 17 -31.67 -11.42 -15.84
N ILE A 18 -32.51 -10.60 -15.20
CA ILE A 18 -32.11 -9.77 -14.06
C ILE A 18 -31.80 -10.64 -12.85
N ARG A 19 -32.63 -11.65 -12.54
CA ARG A 19 -32.38 -12.60 -11.42
C ARG A 19 -31.03 -13.29 -11.54
N ARG A 20 -30.61 -13.65 -12.75
CA ARG A 20 -29.29 -14.23 -13.00
C ARG A 20 -28.12 -13.26 -12.76
N LYS A 21 -28.38 -11.95 -12.77
CA LYS A 21 -27.41 -10.88 -12.47
C LYS A 21 -27.45 -10.42 -11.00
N LEU A 22 -28.46 -10.83 -10.22
CA LEU A 22 -28.56 -10.44 -8.82
C LEU A 22 -27.44 -11.12 -8.02
N VAL A 23 -26.71 -10.30 -7.25
CA VAL A 23 -25.66 -10.77 -6.35
C VAL A 23 -26.26 -10.83 -4.95
N GLN A 24 -26.16 -12.00 -4.29
CA GLN A 24 -26.74 -12.21 -2.96
C GLN A 24 -25.87 -11.68 -1.82
N ASN A 25 -24.58 -11.49 -2.07
CA ASN A 25 -23.60 -10.99 -1.10
C ASN A 25 -23.16 -9.58 -1.49
N SER A 26 -22.60 -8.84 -0.52
CA SER A 26 -21.95 -7.56 -0.79
C SER A 26 -20.86 -7.77 -1.85
N PRO A 27 -20.78 -6.89 -2.87
CA PRO A 27 -19.70 -6.90 -3.87
C PRO A 27 -18.33 -6.67 -3.23
N VAL A 28 -18.30 -5.97 -2.08
CA VAL A 28 -17.08 -5.70 -1.32
C VAL A 28 -17.05 -6.57 -0.07
N SER A 29 -15.95 -7.31 0.12
CA SER A 29 -15.69 -8.11 1.32
C SER A 29 -15.50 -7.23 2.55
N ALA A 30 -15.94 -7.70 3.72
CA ALA A 30 -15.64 -7.03 4.99
C ALA A 30 -14.13 -7.03 5.32
N GLY A 31 -13.36 -7.93 4.70
CA GLY A 31 -11.90 -7.97 4.80
C GLY A 31 -11.16 -7.03 3.83
N CYS A 32 -11.89 -6.29 2.99
CA CYS A 32 -11.30 -5.39 2.00
C CYS A 32 -10.56 -4.24 2.70
N CYS A 33 -9.29 -4.05 2.34
CA CYS A 33 -8.43 -3.04 2.93
C CYS A 33 -7.52 -2.33 1.91
N ILE A 34 -7.44 -2.85 0.68
CA ILE A 34 -6.67 -2.26 -0.41
C ILE A 34 -7.67 -1.83 -1.48
N PHE A 35 -7.81 -0.51 -1.63
CA PHE A 35 -8.89 0.09 -2.42
C PHE A 35 -8.34 0.81 -3.64
N ARG A 36 -9.12 0.82 -4.72
CA ARG A 36 -8.97 1.84 -5.78
C ARG A 36 -9.37 3.19 -5.19
N VAL A 37 -8.55 4.20 -5.40
CA VAL A 37 -8.83 5.57 -4.99
C VAL A 37 -10.00 6.09 -5.82
N PRO A 38 -11.10 6.54 -5.18
CA PRO A 38 -12.26 7.06 -5.89
C PRO A 38 -11.91 8.21 -6.85
N ASN A 39 -12.57 8.24 -8.00
CA ASN A 39 -12.36 9.29 -9.02
C ASN A 39 -12.61 10.71 -8.48
N THR A 40 -13.48 10.84 -7.47
CA THR A 40 -13.72 12.11 -6.78
C THR A 40 -12.44 12.67 -6.14
N LEU A 41 -11.62 11.81 -5.53
CA LEU A 41 -10.34 12.20 -4.92
C LEU A 41 -9.23 12.39 -5.94
N ARG A 42 -9.29 11.68 -7.07
CA ARG A 42 -8.33 11.81 -8.17
C ARG A 42 -8.46 13.12 -8.95
N LYS A 43 -9.66 13.71 -9.00
CA LYS A 43 -10.04 14.83 -9.88
C LYS A 43 -9.08 16.02 -9.85
N HIS A 44 -8.48 16.30 -8.70
CA HIS A 44 -7.60 17.47 -8.52
C HIS A 44 -6.15 17.19 -8.90
N ASN A 45 -5.66 15.96 -8.70
CA ASN A 45 -4.31 15.57 -9.06
C ASN A 45 -4.16 14.03 -9.11
N GLU A 46 -4.35 13.46 -10.30
CA GLU A 46 -4.31 12.00 -10.52
C GLU A 46 -2.93 11.40 -10.24
N GLN A 47 -1.86 12.18 -10.48
CA GLN A 47 -0.47 11.72 -10.37
C GLN A 47 -0.07 11.36 -8.93
N LEU A 48 -0.78 11.89 -7.92
CA LEU A 48 -0.50 11.60 -6.51
C LEU A 48 -0.95 10.20 -6.08
N PHE A 49 -1.70 9.50 -6.92
CA PHE A 49 -2.25 8.17 -6.67
C PHE A 49 -1.78 7.12 -7.69
N GLU A 50 -0.77 7.44 -8.50
CA GLU A 50 -0.23 6.52 -9.50
C GLU A 50 1.24 6.19 -9.21
N PRO A 51 1.63 4.91 -9.29
CA PRO A 51 3.03 4.56 -9.18
C PRO A 51 3.82 5.16 -10.33
N THR A 52 5.02 5.64 -10.00
CA THR A 52 5.89 6.37 -10.90
C THR A 52 7.06 5.52 -11.38
N PHE A 53 7.56 4.61 -10.54
CA PHE A 53 8.69 3.74 -10.85
C PHE A 53 8.37 2.27 -10.71
N ILE A 54 7.71 1.83 -9.63
CA ILE A 54 7.45 0.42 -9.35
C ILE A 54 5.98 0.12 -9.04
N SER A 55 5.44 -0.88 -9.72
CA SER A 55 4.14 -1.47 -9.43
C SER A 55 4.28 -2.61 -8.42
N ILE A 56 3.38 -2.61 -7.44
CA ILE A 56 3.22 -3.59 -6.38
C ILE A 56 1.75 -3.98 -6.30
N GLY A 57 1.48 -5.28 -6.34
CA GLY A 57 0.14 -5.83 -6.28
C GLY A 57 -0.61 -5.74 -7.61
N PRO A 58 -1.89 -6.13 -7.61
CA PRO A 58 -2.63 -6.44 -8.84
C PRO A 58 -3.17 -5.22 -9.59
N TYR A 59 -3.34 -4.06 -8.94
CA TYR A 59 -4.03 -2.91 -9.56
C TYR A 59 -3.25 -2.23 -10.67
N HIS A 60 -1.93 -2.42 -10.72
CA HIS A 60 -1.04 -1.79 -11.68
C HIS A 60 -0.31 -2.81 -12.57
N ARG A 61 -0.85 -4.04 -12.67
CA ARG A 61 -0.29 -5.13 -13.49
C ARG A 61 -0.27 -4.77 -14.98
N ASP A 62 0.72 -5.32 -15.68
CA ASP A 62 0.87 -5.27 -17.15
C ASP A 62 0.97 -3.86 -17.75
N ILE A 63 1.28 -2.85 -16.93
CA ILE A 63 1.55 -1.50 -17.41
C ILE A 63 2.95 -1.47 -18.01
N GLN A 64 3.03 -1.19 -19.31
CA GLN A 64 4.25 -1.22 -20.10
C GLN A 64 5.42 -0.40 -19.51
N LYS A 65 5.11 0.69 -18.79
CA LYS A 65 6.11 1.58 -18.16
C LYS A 65 6.94 0.87 -17.06
N PHE A 66 6.45 -0.23 -16.49
CA PHE A 66 7.09 -0.96 -15.39
C PHE A 66 7.90 -2.19 -15.82
N GLN A 67 8.03 -2.48 -17.12
CA GLN A 67 8.77 -3.67 -17.60
C GLN A 67 10.20 -3.77 -17.06
N PHE A 68 10.89 -2.63 -16.88
CA PHE A 68 12.22 -2.61 -16.29
C PHE A 68 12.21 -3.04 -14.82
N THR A 69 11.26 -2.53 -14.02
CA THR A 69 11.15 -2.88 -12.61
C THR A 69 10.63 -4.29 -12.39
N GLU A 70 9.80 -4.84 -13.28
CA GLU A 70 9.43 -6.27 -13.24
C GLU A 70 10.66 -7.18 -13.32
N LYS A 71 11.65 -6.84 -14.16
CA LYS A 71 12.93 -7.56 -14.22
C LYS A 71 13.74 -7.44 -12.93
N ILE A 72 13.71 -6.28 -12.29
CA ILE A 72 14.37 -6.08 -10.99
C ILE A 72 13.69 -6.95 -9.93
N LYS A 73 12.36 -6.99 -9.86
CA LYS A 73 11.64 -7.83 -8.88
C LYS A 73 11.98 -9.31 -9.04
N LEU A 74 12.01 -9.81 -10.27
CA LEU A 74 12.44 -11.18 -10.58
C LEU A 74 13.91 -11.43 -10.18
N TRP A 75 14.80 -10.47 -10.42
CA TRP A 75 16.20 -10.57 -9.98
C TRP A 75 16.33 -10.63 -8.46
N TYR A 76 15.53 -9.86 -7.72
CA TYR A 76 15.49 -9.92 -6.26
C TYR A 76 14.99 -11.28 -5.76
N LEU A 77 13.93 -11.82 -6.38
CA LEU A 77 13.42 -13.16 -6.09
C LEU A 77 14.49 -14.23 -6.34
N ASP A 78 15.19 -14.17 -7.47
CA ASP A 78 16.28 -15.08 -7.81
C ASP A 78 17.42 -15.01 -6.77
N CYS A 79 17.84 -13.81 -6.39
CA CYS A 79 18.86 -13.64 -5.34
C CYS A 79 18.42 -14.24 -4.00
N LEU A 80 17.16 -14.04 -3.62
CA LEU A 80 16.60 -14.56 -2.37
C LEU A 80 16.58 -16.11 -2.39
N ILE A 81 16.15 -16.72 -3.50
CA ILE A 81 16.11 -18.18 -3.66
C ILE A 81 17.53 -18.75 -3.69
N ALA A 82 18.45 -18.15 -4.45
CA ALA A 82 19.84 -18.59 -4.58
C ALA A 82 20.59 -18.58 -3.23
N ARG A 83 20.24 -17.64 -2.34
CA ARG A 83 20.80 -17.55 -0.99
C ARG A 83 20.28 -18.66 -0.07
N ALA A 84 19.11 -19.22 -0.34
CA ALA A 84 18.50 -20.33 0.41
C ALA A 84 18.61 -20.21 1.94
N PRO A 85 18.09 -19.13 2.57
CA PRO A 85 18.23 -18.92 4.02
C PRO A 85 17.64 -20.03 4.88
N THR A 86 16.63 -20.75 4.35
CA THR A 86 15.98 -21.88 5.01
C THR A 86 15.82 -23.05 4.02
N PRO A 87 15.66 -24.29 4.51
CA PRO A 87 15.29 -25.44 3.67
C PRO A 87 13.98 -25.22 2.90
N GLU A 88 13.08 -24.39 3.43
CA GLU A 88 11.79 -24.05 2.83
C GLU A 88 11.87 -22.90 1.82
N THR A 89 13.05 -22.28 1.63
CA THR A 89 13.25 -21.21 0.64
C THR A 89 13.27 -21.80 -0.77
N SER A 90 12.09 -21.97 -1.35
CA SER A 90 11.91 -22.37 -2.75
C SER A 90 10.68 -21.69 -3.35
N LEU A 91 10.68 -21.54 -4.67
CA LEU A 91 9.56 -20.96 -5.40
C LEU A 91 8.28 -21.78 -5.18
N GLU A 92 8.40 -23.12 -5.15
CA GLU A 92 7.31 -24.05 -4.90
C GLU A 92 6.71 -23.85 -3.50
N CYS A 93 7.54 -23.67 -2.47
CA CYS A 93 7.05 -23.40 -1.12
C CYS A 93 6.33 -22.06 -1.04
N PHE A 94 6.85 -21.00 -1.67
CA PHE A 94 6.18 -19.69 -1.71
C PHE A 94 4.82 -19.77 -2.39
N ILE A 95 4.77 -20.33 -3.61
CA ILE A 95 3.54 -20.51 -4.38
C ILE A 95 2.52 -21.33 -3.58
N LYS A 96 2.93 -22.45 -2.98
CA LYS A 96 2.04 -23.31 -2.20
C LYS A 96 1.45 -22.56 -1.00
N SER A 97 2.27 -21.78 -0.29
CA SER A 97 1.87 -21.08 0.94
C SER A 97 0.91 -19.93 0.65
N ILE A 98 1.16 -19.16 -0.42
CA ILE A 98 0.26 -18.10 -0.85
C ILE A 98 -1.02 -18.66 -1.47
N ARG A 99 -0.92 -19.70 -2.32
CA ARG A 99 -2.10 -20.33 -2.93
C ARG A 99 -3.06 -20.89 -1.89
N ALA A 100 -2.57 -21.44 -0.78
CA ALA A 100 -3.41 -21.90 0.32
C ALA A 100 -4.29 -20.79 0.94
N ASN A 101 -3.87 -19.52 0.82
CA ASN A 101 -4.54 -18.35 1.37
C ASN A 101 -5.10 -17.42 0.28
N VAL A 102 -5.15 -17.86 -1.00
CA VAL A 102 -5.51 -16.99 -2.14
C VAL A 102 -6.88 -16.32 -1.96
N LYS A 103 -7.85 -17.03 -1.39
CA LYS A 103 -9.19 -16.48 -1.12
C LYS A 103 -9.13 -15.29 -0.16
N SER A 104 -8.42 -15.45 0.97
CA SER A 104 -8.23 -14.35 1.93
C SER A 104 -7.43 -13.20 1.35
N CYS A 105 -6.49 -13.48 0.43
CA CYS A 105 -5.77 -12.43 -0.29
C CYS A 105 -6.71 -11.64 -1.20
N LEU A 106 -7.57 -12.32 -1.96
CA LEU A 106 -8.56 -11.68 -2.84
C LEU A 106 -9.57 -10.84 -2.04
N GLU A 107 -9.96 -11.30 -0.85
CA GLU A 107 -10.85 -10.57 0.05
C GLU A 107 -10.28 -9.23 0.53
N CYS A 108 -8.96 -9.01 0.45
CA CYS A 108 -8.33 -7.72 0.77
C CYS A 108 -8.52 -6.65 -0.31
N TYR A 109 -8.92 -7.04 -1.52
CA TYR A 109 -9.07 -6.14 -2.66
C TYR A 109 -10.55 -5.95 -3.06
N GLY A 110 -10.83 -4.81 -3.70
CA GLY A 110 -12.12 -4.60 -4.38
C GLY A 110 -12.30 -5.43 -5.66
N GLU A 111 -13.52 -5.42 -6.22
CA GLU A 111 -13.98 -6.33 -7.29
C GLU A 111 -13.14 -6.36 -8.58
N GLU A 112 -12.34 -5.33 -8.88
CA GLU A 112 -11.60 -5.23 -10.14
C GLU A 112 -10.51 -6.30 -10.30
N VAL A 113 -10.01 -6.85 -9.19
CA VAL A 113 -8.98 -7.90 -9.19
C VAL A 113 -9.53 -9.26 -9.64
N LEU A 114 -10.85 -9.43 -9.67
CA LEU A 114 -11.54 -10.68 -10.07
C LEU A 114 -11.34 -11.07 -11.53
N LYS A 115 -10.69 -10.21 -12.36
CA LYS A 115 -10.34 -10.53 -13.75
C LYS A 115 -9.11 -11.44 -13.87
N LEU A 116 -8.28 -11.51 -12.82
CA LEU A 116 -7.09 -12.35 -12.80
C LEU A 116 -7.47 -13.79 -12.47
N THR A 117 -6.75 -14.74 -13.07
CA THR A 117 -6.80 -16.12 -12.59
C THR A 117 -6.10 -16.22 -11.23
N ASN A 118 -6.44 -17.24 -10.45
CA ASN A 118 -5.77 -17.49 -9.16
C ASN A 118 -4.26 -17.67 -9.32
N ASP A 119 -3.80 -18.24 -10.43
CA ASP A 119 -2.38 -18.48 -10.67
C ASP A 119 -1.62 -17.18 -10.94
N GLU A 120 -2.18 -16.31 -11.78
CA GLU A 120 -1.64 -14.98 -12.03
C GLU A 120 -1.62 -14.13 -10.75
N PHE A 121 -2.67 -14.22 -9.95
CA PHE A 121 -2.75 -13.49 -8.69
C PHE A 121 -1.70 -13.98 -7.69
N VAL A 122 -1.53 -15.31 -7.54
CA VAL A 122 -0.49 -15.90 -6.68
C VAL A 122 0.91 -15.52 -7.16
N GLU A 123 1.15 -15.51 -8.46
CA GLU A 123 2.43 -15.07 -9.05
C GLU A 123 2.78 -13.64 -8.63
N ILE A 124 1.84 -12.70 -8.75
CA ILE A 124 2.02 -11.30 -8.32
C ILE A 124 2.37 -11.23 -6.83
N MET A 125 1.59 -11.90 -5.98
CA MET A 125 1.82 -11.89 -4.53
C MET A 125 3.21 -12.41 -4.15
N VAL A 126 3.68 -13.48 -4.80
CA VAL A 126 5.00 -14.08 -4.54
C VAL A 126 6.12 -13.17 -5.02
N ILE A 127 6.07 -12.71 -6.28
CA ILE A 127 7.12 -11.87 -6.86
C ILE A 127 7.26 -10.57 -6.08
N ASP A 128 6.14 -9.86 -5.89
CA ASP A 128 6.15 -8.54 -5.26
C ASP A 128 6.45 -8.63 -3.76
N GLY A 129 5.92 -9.66 -3.09
CA GLY A 129 6.17 -9.89 -1.66
C GLY A 129 7.63 -10.23 -1.39
N CYS A 130 8.22 -11.16 -2.15
CA CYS A 130 9.63 -11.50 -2.03
C CYS A 130 10.53 -10.31 -2.38
N PHE A 131 10.17 -9.51 -3.39
CA PHE A 131 10.88 -8.28 -3.73
C PHE A 131 10.92 -7.31 -2.54
N ILE A 132 9.76 -7.00 -1.93
CA ILE A 132 9.68 -6.08 -0.78
C ILE A 132 10.53 -6.57 0.40
N ILE A 133 10.43 -7.86 0.73
CA ILE A 133 11.17 -8.47 1.85
C ILE A 133 12.68 -8.41 1.63
N GLU A 134 13.14 -8.84 0.45
CA GLU A 134 14.56 -8.83 0.11
C GLU A 134 15.09 -7.38 0.02
N PHE A 135 14.28 -6.44 -0.48
CA PHE A 135 14.61 -5.02 -0.47
C PHE A 135 14.81 -4.48 0.94
N PHE A 136 13.89 -4.73 1.87
CA PHE A 136 14.03 -4.26 3.25
C PHE A 136 15.24 -4.88 3.97
N ARG A 137 15.50 -6.18 3.77
CA ARG A 137 16.69 -6.85 4.33
C ARG A 137 17.99 -6.27 3.80
N ARG A 138 18.06 -6.02 2.48
CA ARG A 138 19.20 -5.33 1.88
C ARG A 138 19.31 -3.93 2.47
N ASN A 139 18.24 -3.14 2.51
CA ASN A 139 18.29 -1.78 3.05
C ASN A 139 18.87 -1.74 4.48
N ALA A 140 18.43 -2.67 5.34
CA ALA A 140 18.90 -2.84 6.72
C ALA A 140 20.32 -3.44 6.85
N ASN A 141 20.97 -3.79 5.74
CA ASN A 141 22.27 -4.48 5.67
C ASN A 141 22.28 -5.87 6.34
N ILE A 142 21.11 -6.52 6.48
CA ILE A 142 21.00 -7.91 6.93
C ILE A 142 21.49 -8.87 5.84
N VAL A 143 21.23 -8.51 4.58
CA VAL A 143 21.70 -9.25 3.40
C VAL A 143 22.61 -8.34 2.56
N PRO A 144 23.70 -8.86 1.97
CA PRO A 144 24.60 -8.05 1.15
C PRO A 144 23.88 -7.35 0.00
N LYS A 145 24.25 -6.09 -0.24
CA LYS A 145 23.86 -5.32 -1.43
C LYS A 145 24.86 -5.63 -2.54
N SER A 146 24.38 -5.92 -3.75
CA SER A 146 25.24 -5.90 -4.93
C SER A 146 25.69 -4.47 -5.22
N MET A 147 26.95 -4.26 -5.59
CA MET A 147 27.47 -2.95 -6.01
C MET A 147 26.77 -2.41 -7.27
N ASP A 148 26.18 -3.30 -8.06
CA ASP A 148 25.42 -2.98 -9.27
C ASP A 148 23.90 -3.04 -9.06
N ASP A 149 23.43 -3.09 -7.81
CA ASP A 149 22.01 -3.02 -7.50
C ASP A 149 21.43 -1.66 -7.94
N PRO A 150 20.53 -1.63 -8.95
CA PRO A 150 20.02 -0.38 -9.50
C PRO A 150 19.22 0.43 -8.46
N LEU A 151 18.60 -0.22 -7.47
CA LEU A 151 17.77 0.46 -6.48
C LEU A 151 18.60 1.20 -5.43
N PHE A 152 19.83 0.75 -5.15
CA PHE A 152 20.74 1.40 -4.19
C PHE A 152 21.80 2.29 -4.87
N LYS A 153 22.06 2.07 -6.17
CA LYS A 153 23.03 2.85 -6.95
C LYS A 153 22.51 4.23 -7.37
N MET A 154 21.19 4.38 -7.52
CA MET A 154 20.56 5.60 -8.03
C MET A 154 19.90 6.40 -6.89
N PRO A 155 20.46 7.58 -6.50
CA PRO A 155 19.94 8.33 -5.35
C PRO A 155 18.47 8.76 -5.46
N TRP A 156 17.99 9.01 -6.68
CA TRP A 156 16.60 9.42 -6.92
C TRP A 156 15.60 8.28 -6.71
N VAL A 157 15.98 7.03 -6.98
CA VAL A 157 15.10 5.85 -6.84
C VAL A 157 14.64 5.68 -5.39
N ARG A 158 15.53 5.94 -4.43
CA ARG A 158 15.22 5.85 -2.99
C ARG A 158 14.02 6.71 -2.58
N LYS A 159 13.92 7.94 -3.10
CA LYS A 159 12.78 8.82 -2.81
C LYS A 159 11.49 8.33 -3.47
N VAL A 160 11.60 7.86 -4.71
CA VAL A 160 10.45 7.41 -5.49
C VAL A 160 9.85 6.12 -4.92
N LEU A 161 10.69 5.19 -4.46
CA LEU A 161 10.24 3.95 -3.83
C LEU A 161 9.42 4.19 -2.57
N VAL A 162 9.74 5.22 -1.76
CA VAL A 162 8.89 5.60 -0.62
C VAL A 162 7.50 5.98 -1.09
N THR A 163 7.40 6.86 -2.10
CA THR A 163 6.10 7.29 -2.62
C THR A 163 5.32 6.09 -3.14
N ASP A 164 5.92 5.29 -4.02
CA ASP A 164 5.26 4.14 -4.64
C ASP A 164 4.83 3.09 -3.60
N PHE A 165 5.62 2.83 -2.56
CA PHE A 165 5.25 1.88 -1.48
C PHE A 165 4.14 2.37 -0.56
N LEU A 166 3.83 3.67 -0.55
CA LEU A 166 2.80 4.26 0.31
C LEU A 166 1.56 4.68 -0.47
N LEU A 167 1.45 4.33 -1.76
CA LEU A 167 0.22 4.50 -2.52
C LEU A 167 -0.82 3.46 -2.12
N LEU A 168 -2.06 3.88 -1.89
CA LEU A 168 -3.16 3.00 -1.46
C LEU A 168 -3.42 1.85 -2.46
N GLU A 169 -3.28 2.12 -3.75
CA GLU A 169 -3.50 1.13 -4.81
C GLU A 169 -2.30 0.20 -5.06
N ASN A 170 -1.15 0.49 -4.45
CA ASN A 170 0.11 -0.18 -4.74
C ASN A 170 0.57 -1.02 -3.54
N GLN A 171 -0.34 -1.84 -3.00
CA GLN A 171 -0.17 -2.55 -1.73
C GLN A 171 -0.32 -4.07 -1.89
N LEU A 172 0.32 -4.80 -0.97
CA LEU A 172 0.06 -6.22 -0.68
C LEU A 172 -0.53 -6.36 0.73
N PRO A 173 -1.37 -7.39 0.98
CA PRO A 173 -1.83 -7.70 2.32
C PRO A 173 -0.65 -8.02 3.24
N TRP A 174 -0.67 -7.49 4.46
CA TRP A 174 0.42 -7.65 5.42
C TRP A 174 0.72 -9.12 5.73
N PHE A 175 -0.31 -9.95 5.87
CA PHE A 175 -0.14 -11.38 6.15
C PHE A 175 0.57 -12.13 5.01
N VAL A 176 0.48 -11.65 3.76
CA VAL A 176 1.26 -12.20 2.62
C VAL A 176 2.74 -11.92 2.85
N LEU A 177 3.08 -10.67 3.22
CA LEU A 177 4.44 -10.28 3.53
C LEU A 177 4.98 -11.05 4.74
N GLU A 178 4.21 -11.21 5.81
CA GLU A 178 4.62 -12.00 6.99
C GLU A 178 4.82 -13.47 6.65
N CYS A 179 3.94 -14.06 5.86
CA CYS A 179 4.06 -15.45 5.42
C CYS A 179 5.39 -15.69 4.68
N LEU A 180 5.68 -14.85 3.67
CA LEU A 180 6.92 -14.95 2.88
C LEU A 180 8.15 -14.58 3.71
N PHE A 181 8.03 -13.64 4.65
CA PHE A 181 9.12 -13.23 5.53
C PHE A 181 9.56 -14.39 6.44
N ASN A 182 8.59 -15.10 7.03
CA ASN A 182 8.83 -16.26 7.89
C ASN A 182 9.42 -17.45 7.12
N LEU A 183 8.97 -17.69 5.89
CA LEU A 183 9.54 -18.74 5.04
C LEU A 183 11.01 -18.49 4.66
N THR A 184 11.49 -17.26 4.83
CA THR A 184 12.81 -16.82 4.39
C THR A 184 13.66 -16.29 5.55
N GLU A 185 13.29 -16.64 6.78
CA GLU A 185 13.97 -16.20 8.01
C GLU A 185 15.47 -16.51 7.96
N THR A 186 16.30 -15.52 8.31
CA THR A 186 17.76 -15.67 8.29
C THR A 186 18.29 -16.05 9.67
N SER A 187 19.04 -17.15 9.75
CA SER A 187 19.64 -17.66 11.00
C SER A 187 20.73 -16.76 11.62
N HIS A 188 21.22 -15.76 10.90
CA HIS A 188 22.31 -14.87 11.30
C HIS A 188 21.88 -13.51 11.88
N ASP A 189 20.58 -13.31 12.11
CA ASP A 189 20.08 -12.04 12.65
C ASP A 189 20.16 -12.06 14.19
N GLU A 190 21.23 -11.51 14.76
CA GLU A 190 21.44 -11.44 16.22
C GLU A 190 20.28 -10.72 16.95
N GLU A 191 19.51 -9.88 16.23
CA GLU A 191 18.40 -9.09 16.77
C GLU A 191 16.99 -9.56 16.35
N ARG A 192 16.86 -10.57 15.45
CA ARG A 192 15.58 -11.05 14.88
C ARG A 192 14.57 -9.91 14.63
N ARG A 193 14.94 -8.94 13.80
CA ARG A 193 14.09 -7.76 13.61
C ARG A 193 12.80 -8.16 12.89
N PRO A 194 11.62 -7.84 13.44
CA PRO A 194 10.36 -8.17 12.77
C PRO A 194 10.22 -7.35 11.48
N LEU A 195 9.44 -7.87 10.52
CA LEU A 195 9.17 -7.19 9.25
C LEU A 195 8.67 -5.75 9.45
N SER A 196 7.81 -5.51 10.44
CA SER A 196 7.32 -4.17 10.79
C SER A 196 8.45 -3.21 11.15
N GLN A 197 9.48 -3.67 11.87
CA GLN A 197 10.64 -2.86 12.20
C GLN A 197 11.48 -2.56 10.96
N LEU A 198 11.68 -3.53 10.07
CA LEU A 198 12.45 -3.28 8.83
C LEU A 198 11.75 -2.28 7.89
N ALA A 199 10.43 -2.41 7.77
CA ALA A 199 9.60 -1.47 7.02
C ALA A 199 9.67 -0.08 7.68
N TYR A 200 9.46 -0.01 8.99
CA TYR A 200 9.57 1.24 9.74
C TYR A 200 10.93 1.91 9.59
N ASP A 201 12.03 1.19 9.82
CA ASP A 201 13.38 1.73 9.65
C ASP A 201 13.51 2.33 8.24
N TYR A 202 13.10 1.59 7.21
CA TYR A 202 13.12 2.12 5.84
C TYR A 202 12.34 3.42 5.69
N PHE A 203 11.09 3.48 6.14
CA PHE A 203 10.28 4.69 6.00
C PHE A 203 10.76 5.82 6.89
N HIS A 204 11.12 5.56 8.14
CA HIS A 204 11.70 6.52 9.07
C HIS A 204 12.90 7.25 8.46
N TRP A 205 13.91 6.49 8.01
CA TRP A 205 15.13 7.05 7.42
C TRP A 205 14.91 7.79 6.09
N ASN A 206 13.76 7.61 5.45
CA ASN A 206 13.49 8.13 4.11
C ASN A 206 12.34 9.14 4.01
N ALA A 207 11.43 9.13 4.98
CA ALA A 207 10.17 9.83 4.97
C ALA A 207 9.93 10.66 6.25
N PHE A 208 10.58 10.38 7.39
CA PHE A 208 10.29 11.03 8.69
C PHE A 208 11.56 11.62 9.36
N LYS A 209 11.36 12.52 10.33
CA LYS A 209 12.43 13.28 11.02
C LYS A 209 12.25 13.19 12.55
N THR A 210 12.40 12.01 13.13
CA THR A 210 12.25 11.82 14.60
C THR A 210 13.28 10.85 15.18
N GLU A 211 13.22 10.60 16.48
CA GLU A 211 13.98 9.53 17.13
C GLU A 211 13.39 8.16 16.77
N MET A 212 14.25 7.15 16.62
CA MET A 212 13.82 5.78 16.33
C MET A 212 13.00 5.22 17.49
N ILE A 213 11.84 4.64 17.18
CA ILE A 213 10.97 4.01 18.17
C ILE A 213 10.89 2.51 17.90
N GLU A 214 10.85 1.71 18.97
CA GLU A 214 10.56 0.28 18.85
C GLU A 214 9.12 0.06 18.38
N VAL A 215 8.97 -0.54 17.21
CA VAL A 215 7.65 -0.87 16.67
C VAL A 215 7.13 -2.12 17.38
N ASN A 216 6.20 -1.93 18.30
CA ASN A 216 5.58 -3.03 19.05
C ASN A 216 4.87 -4.03 18.11
N GLN A 217 5.20 -5.32 18.27
CA GLN A 217 4.67 -6.45 17.49
C GLN A 217 3.14 -6.65 17.57
N ARG A 218 2.43 -5.92 18.44
CA ARG A 218 0.97 -6.02 18.61
C ARG A 218 0.14 -5.24 17.60
N LEU A 219 0.76 -4.53 16.65
CA LEU A 219 0.03 -3.82 15.60
C LEU A 219 -0.52 -4.83 14.56
N GLN A 220 -1.84 -4.91 14.44
CA GLN A 220 -2.50 -5.66 13.37
C GLN A 220 -2.51 -4.80 12.11
N ASN A 221 -1.39 -4.80 11.39
CA ASN A 221 -1.27 -4.02 10.15
C ASN A 221 -2.00 -4.73 9.02
N LYS A 222 -2.74 -3.99 8.19
CA LYS A 222 -3.41 -4.54 7.01
C LYS A 222 -2.51 -4.56 5.76
N HIS A 223 -1.62 -3.57 5.63
CA HIS A 223 -0.62 -3.42 4.55
C HIS A 223 0.41 -2.33 4.95
N LEU A 224 1.36 -1.96 4.07
CA LEU A 224 2.44 -1.00 4.38
C LEU A 224 1.94 0.40 4.71
N LEU A 225 0.98 0.93 3.94
CA LEU A 225 0.37 2.24 4.22
C LEU A 225 -0.36 2.25 5.59
N ASP A 226 -1.06 1.17 5.94
CA ASP A 226 -1.74 1.06 7.25
C ASP A 226 -0.76 0.94 8.42
N LEU A 227 0.37 0.24 8.24
CA LEU A 227 1.47 0.25 9.21
C LEU A 227 1.89 1.69 9.54
N LEU A 228 2.14 2.51 8.52
CA LEU A 228 2.60 3.88 8.71
C LEU A 228 1.54 4.78 9.33
N ARG A 229 0.29 4.61 8.91
CA ARG A 229 -0.85 5.26 9.56
C ARG A 229 -0.90 4.96 11.06
N ASN A 230 -0.79 3.68 11.43
CA ASN A 230 -0.82 3.24 12.83
C ASN A 230 0.34 3.81 13.66
N ILE A 231 1.50 4.05 13.04
CA ILE A 231 2.67 4.65 13.69
C ILE A 231 2.48 6.15 13.90
N ILE A 232 1.99 6.87 12.89
CA ILE A 232 1.72 8.32 12.98
C ILE A 232 0.67 8.61 14.06
N LEU A 233 -0.43 7.85 14.10
CA LEU A 233 -1.50 8.04 15.09
C LEU A 233 -1.06 7.82 16.53
N ARG A 234 0.12 7.22 16.76
CA ARG A 234 0.72 7.08 18.09
C ARG A 234 1.55 8.31 18.52
N GLY A 235 1.58 9.38 17.72
CA GLY A 235 2.27 10.64 18.05
C GLY A 235 3.80 10.53 18.04
N SER A 236 4.31 9.59 17.25
CA SER A 236 5.70 9.12 17.30
C SER A 236 6.59 9.68 16.19
N GLU A 237 6.00 10.22 15.11
CA GLU A 237 6.75 10.66 13.93
C GLU A 237 6.19 11.94 13.31
N ASP A 238 7.11 12.81 12.87
CA ASP A 238 6.82 13.99 12.07
C ASP A 238 7.39 13.78 10.65
N PRO A 239 6.58 13.86 9.57
CA PRO A 239 7.08 13.68 8.21
C PRO A 239 8.21 14.65 7.87
N GLN A 240 9.19 14.24 7.09
CA GLN A 240 10.16 15.20 6.56
C GLN A 240 9.51 16.13 5.55
N GLU A 241 9.93 17.39 5.60
CA GLU A 241 9.64 18.41 4.60
C GLU A 241 10.34 18.01 3.29
N LYS A 242 9.67 17.18 2.49
CA LYS A 242 10.12 16.73 1.18
C LYS A 242 8.92 16.65 0.25
N ASP A 243 9.21 16.77 -1.04
CA ASP A 243 8.29 16.83 -2.19
C ASP A 243 7.19 15.74 -2.24
N ASN A 244 7.22 14.73 -1.37
CA ASN A 244 6.32 13.57 -1.36
C ASN A 244 5.26 13.60 -0.25
N ALA A 245 5.32 14.55 0.70
CA ALA A 245 4.39 14.60 1.83
C ALA A 245 2.92 14.72 1.38
N GLU A 246 2.66 15.48 0.31
CA GLU A 246 1.31 15.63 -0.24
C GLU A 246 0.72 14.30 -0.72
N SER A 247 1.46 13.57 -1.56
CA SER A 247 1.01 12.25 -2.05
C SER A 247 0.74 11.32 -0.88
N PHE A 248 1.62 11.27 0.10
CA PHE A 248 1.46 10.41 1.27
C PHE A 248 0.17 10.72 2.05
N PHE A 249 -0.05 11.99 2.41
CA PHE A 249 -1.26 12.37 3.15
C PHE A 249 -2.54 12.16 2.35
N ARG A 250 -2.54 12.44 1.04
CA ARG A 250 -3.71 12.17 0.19
C ARG A 250 -4.04 10.68 0.11
N ASN A 251 -3.04 9.81 0.09
CA ASN A 251 -3.27 8.36 0.13
C ASN A 251 -3.81 7.91 1.49
N LEU A 252 -3.35 8.50 2.61
CA LEU A 252 -3.93 8.24 3.93
C LEU A 252 -5.39 8.71 4.04
N ILE A 253 -5.70 9.91 3.55
CA ILE A 253 -7.08 10.43 3.53
C ILE A 253 -7.97 9.52 2.67
N ALA A 254 -7.50 9.15 1.46
CA ALA A 254 -8.23 8.22 0.60
C ALA A 254 -8.46 6.87 1.31
N TYR A 255 -7.48 6.40 2.08
CA TYR A 255 -7.60 5.15 2.82
C TYR A 255 -8.69 5.22 3.91
N GLU A 256 -8.68 6.27 4.74
CA GLU A 256 -9.72 6.48 5.77
C GLU A 256 -11.11 6.69 5.17
N GLN A 257 -11.22 7.38 4.04
CA GLN A 257 -12.50 7.56 3.35
C GLN A 257 -13.04 6.26 2.74
N CYS A 258 -12.17 5.31 2.38
CA CYS A 258 -12.59 4.02 1.82
C CYS A 258 -12.91 2.97 2.90
N ASP A 259 -12.23 3.01 4.05
CA ASP A 259 -12.39 2.03 5.12
C ASP A 259 -13.07 2.62 6.36
N ARG A 260 -14.39 2.43 6.44
CA ARG A 260 -15.23 2.87 7.58
C ARG A 260 -14.89 2.19 8.91
N SER A 261 -14.06 1.14 8.92
CA SER A 261 -13.61 0.52 10.17
C SER A 261 -12.47 1.29 10.84
N LEU A 262 -11.83 2.21 10.12
CA LEU A 262 -10.78 3.07 10.65
C LEU A 262 -11.38 4.23 11.43
N ASN A 263 -10.61 4.76 12.40
CA ASN A 263 -10.91 6.05 12.98
C ASN A 263 -10.52 7.17 12.00
N ASP A 264 -11.26 8.27 11.97
CA ASP A 264 -10.98 9.42 11.09
C ASP A 264 -9.80 10.26 11.60
N GLY A 265 -8.74 9.63 12.14
CA GLY A 265 -7.66 10.33 12.84
C GLY A 265 -6.86 11.25 11.91
N VAL A 266 -6.55 10.78 10.70
CA VAL A 266 -5.82 11.58 9.71
C VAL A 266 -6.74 12.64 9.11
N ILE A 267 -8.00 12.30 8.81
CA ILE A 267 -9.01 13.26 8.31
C ILE A 267 -9.28 14.35 9.35
N ALA A 268 -9.46 14.01 10.62
CA ALA A 268 -9.70 14.96 11.70
C ALA A 268 -8.50 15.87 11.91
N TYR A 269 -7.28 15.35 11.79
CA TYR A 269 -6.06 16.15 11.82
C TYR A 269 -5.98 17.11 10.62
N ALA A 270 -6.22 16.61 9.41
CA ALA A 270 -6.29 17.41 8.20
C ALA A 270 -7.33 18.55 8.33
N ALA A 271 -8.53 18.24 8.83
CA ALA A 271 -9.57 19.23 9.07
C ALA A 271 -9.20 20.22 10.19
N PHE A 272 -8.53 19.77 11.25
CA PHE A 272 -8.05 20.64 12.32
C PHE A 272 -7.02 21.66 11.80
N LEU A 273 -6.08 21.22 10.97
CA LEU A 273 -5.10 22.10 10.34
C LEU A 273 -5.73 23.10 9.38
N ASP A 274 -6.70 22.63 8.59
CA ASP A 274 -7.49 23.49 7.69
C ASP A 274 -8.21 24.60 8.46
N ASN A 275 -8.70 24.29 9.67
CA ASN A 275 -9.36 25.26 10.54
C ASN A 275 -8.41 26.20 11.30
N LEU A 276 -7.16 25.79 11.55
CA LEU A 276 -6.16 26.59 12.26
C LEU A 276 -5.42 27.58 11.36
N ILE A 277 -5.22 27.24 10.09
CA ILE A 277 -4.42 28.04 9.15
C ILE A 277 -5.37 28.70 8.16
N ASN A 278 -6.16 29.66 8.63
CA ASN A 278 -7.16 30.35 7.81
C ASN A 278 -6.70 31.73 7.31
N SER A 279 -5.50 32.19 7.72
CA SER A 279 -4.88 33.43 7.24
C SER A 279 -3.35 33.29 7.15
N SER A 280 -2.70 34.18 6.40
CA SER A 280 -1.23 34.24 6.31
C SER A 280 -0.56 34.66 7.64
N GLU A 281 -1.32 35.24 8.57
CA GLU A 281 -0.83 35.70 9.89
C GLU A 281 -0.79 34.55 10.91
N ASP A 282 -1.56 33.47 10.69
CA ASP A 282 -1.57 32.28 11.57
C ASP A 282 -0.30 31.42 11.41
N LEU A 283 0.42 31.57 10.30
CA LEU A 283 1.67 30.83 10.01
C LEU A 283 2.78 31.16 11.00
N ASP A 284 2.85 32.40 11.49
CA ASP A 284 3.89 32.88 12.42
C ASP A 284 3.65 32.43 13.89
N LEU A 285 2.44 32.03 14.25
CA LEU A 285 2.06 31.67 15.63
C LEU A 285 2.27 30.18 15.96
N VAL A 286 2.31 29.31 14.96
CA VAL A 286 2.46 27.86 15.18
C VAL A 286 3.93 27.43 15.33
N SER A 287 4.88 28.33 15.06
CA SER A 287 6.33 28.14 15.26
C SER A 287 6.76 28.22 16.74
N THR A 288 6.16 27.42 17.63
CA THR A 288 6.62 27.32 19.04
C THR A 288 7.31 25.98 19.35
N PRO A 289 8.33 25.95 20.24
CA PRO A 289 9.22 24.80 20.40
C PRO A 289 8.62 23.58 21.13
N LYS A 290 7.30 23.54 21.34
CA LYS A 290 6.62 22.51 22.16
C LYS A 290 5.39 21.88 21.50
N GLY A 291 5.19 22.06 20.19
CA GLY A 291 4.21 21.33 19.40
C GLY A 291 4.89 20.54 18.27
N ASN A 292 4.67 19.22 18.20
CA ASN A 292 5.24 18.30 17.21
C ASN A 292 4.59 18.41 15.81
N TYR A 293 4.37 19.63 15.30
CA TYR A 293 3.57 19.81 14.06
C TYR A 293 4.05 20.99 13.18
N ASN A 294 5.35 21.32 13.21
CA ASN A 294 5.91 22.47 12.50
C ASN A 294 5.88 22.37 10.96
N LEU A 295 5.47 21.24 10.38
CA LEU A 295 5.67 20.94 8.95
C LEU A 295 4.58 21.39 7.98
N LEU A 296 3.52 22.02 8.47
CA LEU A 296 2.38 22.44 7.64
C LEU A 296 2.36 23.93 7.31
N LEU A 297 3.30 24.71 7.85
CA LEU A 297 3.14 26.16 7.95
C LEU A 297 4.16 26.98 7.14
N GLU A 298 5.00 26.37 6.31
CA GLU A 298 5.86 27.16 5.43
C GLU A 298 5.36 27.20 3.98
N HIS A 299 4.96 28.43 3.60
CA HIS A 299 4.51 28.97 2.32
C HIS A 299 3.00 28.89 2.01
N GLY A 300 2.41 30.09 1.89
CA GLY A 300 0.99 30.41 1.66
C GLY A 300 0.34 29.90 0.36
N GLY A 301 0.86 28.82 -0.23
CA GLY A 301 0.15 27.96 -1.16
C GLY A 301 -0.43 26.69 -0.52
N ARG A 302 -0.04 26.36 0.73
CA ARG A 302 -0.37 25.05 1.36
C ARG A 302 -1.75 24.92 2.00
N VAL A 303 -2.38 26.04 2.36
CA VAL A 303 -3.74 26.09 2.92
C VAL A 303 -4.80 25.62 1.92
N CYS A 304 -4.58 25.79 0.63
CA CYS A 304 -5.51 25.33 -0.40
C CYS A 304 -5.52 23.79 -0.58
N PHE A 305 -4.52 23.06 -0.09
CA PHE A 305 -4.38 21.61 -0.34
C PHE A 305 -5.34 20.75 0.48
N LEU A 306 -5.61 21.14 1.73
CA LEU A 306 -6.51 20.43 2.64
C LEU A 306 -7.98 20.72 2.32
N GLN A 307 -8.32 21.97 1.99
CA GLN A 307 -9.64 22.37 1.47
C GLN A 307 -10.10 21.53 0.27
N GLN A 308 -9.22 21.16 -0.66
CA GLN A 308 -9.58 20.34 -1.83
C GLN A 308 -9.65 18.83 -1.54
N ALA A 309 -9.03 18.35 -0.46
CA ALA A 309 -9.08 16.95 -0.06
C ALA A 309 -10.33 16.61 0.79
N LEU A 310 -10.89 17.63 1.45
CA LEU A 310 -12.08 17.54 2.33
C LEU A 310 -13.41 17.86 1.61
N GLN A 311 -13.38 18.42 0.39
CA GLN A 311 -14.54 18.72 -0.46
C GLN A 311 -14.78 17.64 -1.51
#